data_AF-A0A2M7G3P7-F1
#
_entry.id   AF-A0A2M7G3P7-F1
#
_cell.length_a   1.000
_cell.length_b   1.000
_cell.length_c   1.000
_cell.angle_alpha   90.00
_cell.angle_beta   90.00
_cell.angle_gamma   90.00
#
_symmetry.space_group_name_H-M   'P 1'
#
loop_
_entity.id
_entity.type
_entity.pdbx_description
1 polymer ?
#
loop_
_entity_poly.entity_id
_entity_poly.type
_entity_poly.pdbx_seq_one_letter_code
_entity_poly.pdbx_strand_id
1 'polypeptide(L)'
;MHTHSSLANAQEGDPLDQLLNALVADQVWRTEDKARSEGQSESEIRLTLLQESWRLVVLMLRDRYDSLWPDTDMFETVLQVLLQCEAQETQLLCREFIGAGWLNAEYQITGAGLWIAGLAREG
;
A
#
# COMPACT_ATOMS: atom_id res chain seq x y z
N MET A 1 -8.35 30.54 -33.30
CA MET A 1 -7.75 31.37 -32.23
C MET A 1 -8.28 30.87 -30.90
N HIS A 2 -7.36 30.54 -29.99
CA HIS A 2 -7.59 30.13 -28.60
C HIS A 2 -8.42 31.19 -27.84
N THR A 3 -9.08 30.94 -26.71
CA THR A 3 -8.64 30.22 -25.49
C THR A 3 -9.82 29.98 -24.54
N HIS A 4 -9.81 28.83 -23.82
CA HIS A 4 -10.00 28.62 -22.36
C HIS A 4 -11.16 29.34 -21.64
N SER A 5 -11.90 28.78 -20.68
CA SER A 5 -11.65 27.71 -19.72
C SER A 5 -13.00 27.43 -19.05
N SER A 6 -13.44 26.18 -18.99
CA SER A 6 -14.44 25.74 -18.00
C SER A 6 -14.07 24.33 -17.57
N LEU A 7 -12.90 24.24 -16.92
CA LEU A 7 -12.55 23.16 -16.02
C LEU A 7 -12.84 23.65 -14.60
N ALA A 8 -14.10 24.00 -14.36
CA ALA A 8 -14.65 24.11 -13.02
C ALA A 8 -15.21 22.73 -12.69
N ASN A 9 -14.35 21.87 -12.12
CA ASN A 9 -14.69 20.71 -11.28
C ASN A 9 -13.41 19.91 -10.95
N ALA A 10 -12.34 20.60 -10.54
CA ALA A 10 -11.34 19.94 -9.70
C ALA A 10 -11.99 19.84 -8.31
N GLN A 11 -12.43 18.64 -7.94
CA GLN A 11 -12.80 18.34 -6.57
C GLN A 11 -11.63 18.73 -5.67
N GLU A 12 -11.83 19.69 -4.78
CA GLU A 12 -10.85 20.10 -3.76
C GLU A 12 -10.67 18.95 -2.76
N GLY A 13 -9.84 17.96 -3.12
CA GLY A 13 -9.23 17.06 -2.14
C GLY A 13 -8.27 17.87 -1.26
N ASP A 14 -8.11 17.47 0.00
CA ASP A 14 -7.16 18.07 0.94
C ASP A 14 -5.79 18.24 0.23
N PRO A 15 -5.13 19.42 0.30
CA PRO A 15 -3.80 19.60 -0.26
C PRO A 15 -2.78 18.53 0.15
N LEU A 16 -2.95 17.96 1.35
CA LEU A 16 -2.17 16.81 1.82
C LEU A 16 -2.52 15.53 1.05
N ASP A 17 -3.79 15.26 0.80
CA ASP A 17 -4.23 14.11 0.00
C ASP A 17 -3.77 14.23 -1.44
N GLN A 18 -3.77 15.43 -2.02
CA GLN A 18 -3.23 15.66 -3.36
C GLN A 18 -1.72 15.40 -3.42
N LEU A 19 -0.97 15.84 -2.41
CA LEU A 19 0.46 15.60 -2.32
C LEU A 19 0.78 14.12 -2.12
N LEU A 20 0.04 13.43 -1.24
CA LEU A 20 0.17 11.99 -1.00
C LEU A 20 -0.17 11.19 -2.27
N ASN A 21 -1.28 11.52 -2.94
CA ASN A 21 -1.66 10.88 -4.19
C ASN A 21 -0.62 11.10 -5.30
N ALA A 22 -0.02 12.29 -5.38
CA ALA A 22 1.05 12.57 -6.35
C ALA A 22 2.34 11.78 -6.04
N LEU A 23 2.71 11.65 -4.76
CA LEU A 23 3.88 10.87 -4.33
C LEU A 23 3.67 9.37 -4.58
N VAL A 24 2.49 8.84 -4.26
CA VAL A 24 2.14 7.45 -4.54
C VAL A 24 2.13 7.19 -6.04
N ALA A 25 1.52 8.08 -6.83
CA ALA A 25 1.49 7.95 -8.30
C ALA A 25 2.90 8.00 -8.92
N ASP A 26 3.78 8.89 -8.44
CA ASP A 26 5.19 8.95 -8.88
C ASP A 26 5.94 7.67 -8.51
N GLN A 27 5.74 7.14 -7.31
CA GLN A 27 6.39 5.90 -6.88
C GLN A 27 5.88 4.67 -7.64
N VAL A 28 4.58 4.57 -7.89
CA VAL A 28 3.98 3.54 -8.75
C VAL A 28 4.57 3.65 -10.15
N TRP A 29 4.56 4.85 -10.75
CA TRP A 29 5.08 5.08 -12.09
C TRP A 29 6.56 4.68 -12.21
N ARG A 30 7.42 5.08 -11.27
CA ARG A 30 8.85 4.70 -11.27
C ARG A 30 9.06 3.20 -11.13
N THR A 31 8.25 2.55 -10.30
CA THR A 31 8.32 1.09 -10.10
C THR A 31 7.91 0.37 -11.38
N GLU A 32 6.84 0.81 -12.02
CA GLU A 32 6.38 0.26 -13.30
C GLU A 32 7.35 0.54 -14.44
N ASP A 33 7.88 1.75 -14.57
CA ASP A 33 8.81 2.15 -15.63
C ASP A 33 10.11 1.35 -15.55
N LYS A 34 10.68 1.24 -14.35
CA LYS A 34 11.85 0.40 -14.09
C LYS A 34 11.57 -1.06 -14.42
N ALA A 35 10.49 -1.62 -13.90
CA ALA A 35 10.15 -3.03 -14.12
C ALA A 35 9.86 -3.34 -15.60
N ARG A 36 9.20 -2.45 -16.33
CA ARG A 36 9.03 -2.56 -17.80
C ARG A 36 10.36 -2.48 -18.53
N SER A 37 11.26 -1.58 -18.12
CA SER A 37 12.61 -1.45 -18.71
C SER A 37 13.46 -2.71 -18.50
N GLU A 38 13.19 -3.45 -17.42
CA GLU A 38 13.82 -4.74 -17.08
C GLU A 38 13.13 -5.94 -17.76
N GLY A 39 12.06 -5.72 -18.54
CA GLY A 39 11.35 -6.76 -19.26
C GLY A 39 10.43 -7.63 -18.39
N GLN A 40 10.05 -7.14 -17.21
CA GLN A 40 9.14 -7.85 -16.30
C GLN A 40 7.73 -7.94 -16.90
N SER A 41 7.06 -9.05 -16.66
CA SER A 41 5.65 -9.25 -16.98
C SER A 41 4.76 -8.39 -16.09
N GLU A 42 3.53 -8.13 -16.56
CA GLU A 42 2.52 -7.38 -15.80
C GLU A 42 2.23 -8.02 -14.43
N SER A 43 2.31 -9.34 -14.32
CA SER A 43 2.15 -10.06 -13.06
C SER A 43 3.31 -9.80 -12.09
N GLU A 44 4.55 -9.71 -12.57
CA GLU A 44 5.73 -9.38 -11.77
C GLU A 44 5.72 -7.92 -11.31
N ILE A 45 5.27 -7.01 -12.19
CA ILE A 45 5.08 -5.59 -11.85
C ILE A 45 4.04 -5.46 -10.74
N ARG A 46 2.87 -6.09 -10.89
CA ARG A 46 1.80 -6.07 -9.89
C ARG A 46 2.27 -6.63 -8.55
N LEU A 47 3.02 -7.74 -8.57
CA LEU A 47 3.57 -8.33 -7.36
C LEU A 47 4.56 -7.39 -6.66
N THR A 48 5.43 -6.72 -7.41
CA THR A 48 6.40 -5.74 -6.88
C THR A 48 5.71 -4.57 -6.20
N LEU A 49 4.69 -4.00 -6.86
CA LEU A 49 3.87 -2.92 -6.27
C LEU A 49 3.17 -3.37 -4.99
N LEU A 50 2.63 -4.59 -4.98
CA LEU A 50 1.96 -5.15 -3.81
C LEU A 50 2.98 -5.34 -2.65
N GLN A 51 4.19 -5.81 -2.94
CA GLN A 51 5.26 -6.01 -1.96
C GLN A 51 5.72 -4.70 -1.33
N GLU A 52 5.96 -3.67 -2.14
CA GLU A 52 6.36 -2.34 -1.64
C GLU A 52 5.24 -1.70 -0.81
N SER A 53 3.99 -1.84 -1.23
CA SER A 53 2.82 -1.36 -0.47
C SER A 53 2.71 -2.07 0.88
N TRP A 54 2.88 -3.39 0.91
CA TRP A 54 2.89 -4.18 2.14
C TRP A 54 4.00 -3.74 3.10
N ARG A 55 5.22 -3.56 2.57
CA ARG A 55 6.36 -3.11 3.37
C ARG A 55 6.09 -1.74 4.00
N LEU A 56 5.51 -0.80 3.26
CA LEU A 56 5.13 0.52 3.80
C LEU A 56 4.10 0.39 4.92
N VAL A 57 3.04 -0.40 4.71
CA VAL A 57 1.99 -0.68 5.72
C VAL A 57 2.60 -1.20 7.02
N VAL A 58 3.45 -2.22 6.93
CA VAL A 58 4.08 -2.85 8.10
C VAL A 58 4.99 -1.86 8.84
N LEU A 59 5.74 -1.03 8.11
CA LEU A 59 6.59 0.01 8.72
C LEU A 59 5.76 1.07 9.45
N MET A 60 4.65 1.52 8.86
CA MET A 60 3.73 2.49 9.47
C MET A 60 3.04 1.93 10.72
N LEU A 61 2.62 0.66 10.67
CA LEU A 61 2.05 -0.04 11.83
C LEU A 61 3.06 -0.13 12.97
N ARG A 62 4.31 -0.49 12.66
CA ARG A 62 5.39 -0.58 13.66
C ARG A 62 5.67 0.76 14.31
N ASP A 63 5.73 1.83 13.53
CA ASP A 63 5.95 3.21 14.02
C ASP A 63 4.80 3.68 14.91
N ARG A 64 3.56 3.44 14.48
CA ARG A 64 2.35 3.86 15.23
C ARG A 64 2.15 3.12 16.54
N TYR A 65 2.53 1.84 16.62
CA TYR A 65 2.27 0.98 17.77
C TYR A 65 3.52 0.54 18.53
N ASP A 66 4.65 1.24 18.36
CA ASP A 66 5.93 0.92 19.02
C ASP A 66 6.30 -0.57 18.93
N SER A 67 6.16 -1.13 17.73
CA SER A 67 6.39 -2.56 17.43
C SER A 67 5.39 -3.57 18.02
N LEU A 68 4.30 -3.11 18.64
CA LEU A 68 3.17 -3.97 19.02
C LEU A 68 2.23 -4.14 17.83
N TRP A 69 1.99 -5.39 17.42
CA TRP A 69 1.01 -5.66 16.37
C TRP A 69 -0.41 -5.46 16.93
N PRO A 70 -1.29 -4.71 16.24
CA PRO A 70 -2.70 -4.67 16.61
C PRO A 70 -3.30 -6.08 16.51
N ASP A 71 -4.30 -6.36 17.35
CA ASP A 71 -5.09 -7.59 17.20
C ASP A 71 -5.88 -7.58 15.88
N THR A 72 -6.45 -8.73 15.53
CA THR A 72 -7.15 -8.96 14.26
C THR A 72 -8.27 -7.94 14.00
N ASP A 73 -9.06 -7.62 15.01
CA ASP A 73 -10.19 -6.69 14.89
C ASP A 73 -9.72 -5.24 14.74
N MET A 74 -8.60 -4.90 15.38
CA MET A 74 -7.98 -3.57 15.28
C MET A 74 -7.19 -3.41 13.98
N PHE A 75 -6.65 -4.48 13.40
CA PHE A 75 -5.80 -4.42 12.20
C PHE A 75 -6.50 -3.74 11.01
N GLU A 76 -7.73 -4.15 10.66
CA GLU A 76 -8.49 -3.53 9.55
C GLU A 76 -8.77 -2.05 9.84
N THR A 77 -9.17 -1.72 11.07
CA THR A 77 -9.46 -0.33 11.47
C THR A 77 -8.21 0.55 11.35
N VAL A 78 -7.06 0.00 11.76
CA VAL A 78 -5.80 0.70 11.68
C VAL A 78 -5.35 0.88 10.25
N LEU A 79 -5.53 -0.11 9.38
CA LEU A 79 -5.25 0.01 7.96
C LEU A 79 -6.09 1.11 7.31
N GLN A 80 -7.39 1.16 7.60
CA GLN A 80 -8.28 2.23 7.10
C GLN A 80 -7.76 3.61 7.50
N VAL A 81 -7.34 3.77 8.75
CA VAL A 81 -6.80 5.04 9.25
C VAL A 81 -5.43 5.38 8.64
N LEU A 82 -4.54 4.39 8.49
CA LEU A 82 -3.20 4.60 7.96
C LEU A 82 -3.20 4.88 6.46
N LEU A 83 -4.05 4.17 5.71
CA LEU A 83 -4.14 4.24 4.26
C LEU A 83 -5.23 5.19 3.77
N GLN A 84 -6.01 5.77 4.70
CA GLN A 84 -7.15 6.63 4.40
C GLN A 84 -8.11 6.01 3.38
N CYS A 85 -8.35 4.70 3.50
CA CYS A 85 -9.17 3.94 2.57
C CYS A 85 -10.42 3.37 3.25
N GLU A 86 -11.43 3.04 2.44
CA GLU A 86 -12.67 2.51 2.96
C GLU A 86 -12.51 1.06 3.45
N ALA A 87 -13.46 0.60 4.27
CA ALA A 87 -13.48 -0.76 4.79
C ALA A 87 -13.44 -1.82 3.67
N GLN A 88 -14.12 -1.57 2.56
CA GLN A 88 -14.16 -2.49 1.42
C GLN A 88 -12.78 -2.60 0.73
N GLU A 89 -12.08 -1.49 0.58
CA GLU A 89 -10.74 -1.45 -0.01
C GLU A 89 -9.71 -2.13 0.89
N THR A 90 -9.82 -1.89 2.20
CA THR A 90 -8.99 -2.57 3.21
C THR A 90 -9.19 -4.08 3.17
N GLN A 91 -10.43 -4.56 3.06
CA GLN A 91 -10.72 -5.99 2.95
C GLN A 91 -10.15 -6.62 1.68
N LEU A 92 -10.21 -5.90 0.54
CA LEU A 92 -9.59 -6.36 -0.69
C LEU A 92 -8.08 -6.46 -0.53
N LEU A 93 -7.44 -5.45 0.05
CA LEU A 93 -6.01 -5.43 0.32
C LEU A 93 -5.58 -6.60 1.22
N CYS A 94 -6.30 -6.84 2.32
CA CYS A 94 -6.05 -7.96 3.22
C CYS A 94 -6.18 -9.32 2.51
N ARG A 95 -7.17 -9.48 1.63
CA ARG A 95 -7.34 -10.71 0.82
C ARG A 95 -6.17 -10.93 -0.13
N GLU A 96 -5.68 -9.89 -0.79
CA GLU A 96 -4.52 -9.97 -1.68
C GLU A 96 -3.26 -10.35 -0.89
N PHE A 97 -3.06 -9.78 0.31
CA PHE A 97 -1.94 -10.14 1.19
C PHE A 97 -2.04 -11.58 1.72
N ILE A 98 -3.24 -12.08 2.01
CA ILE A 98 -3.49 -13.49 2.34
C ILE A 98 -3.16 -14.38 1.13
N GLY A 99 -3.64 -14.02 -0.06
CA GLY A 99 -3.35 -14.76 -1.30
C GLY A 99 -1.87 -14.82 -1.63
N ALA A 100 -1.11 -13.77 -1.30
CA ALA A 100 0.33 -13.72 -1.43
C ALA A 100 1.09 -14.42 -0.28
N GLY A 101 0.37 -14.88 0.77
CA GLY A 101 0.92 -15.59 1.91
C GLY A 101 1.62 -14.72 2.95
N TRP A 102 1.42 -13.40 2.93
CA TRP A 102 2.06 -12.45 3.86
C TRP A 102 1.24 -12.23 5.13
N LEU A 103 -0.07 -12.45 5.03
CA LEU A 103 -1.02 -12.55 6.14
C LEU A 103 -1.63 -13.96 6.20
N ASN A 104 -2.03 -14.40 7.38
CA ASN A 104 -2.94 -15.54 7.53
C ASN A 104 -4.41 -15.08 7.54
N ALA A 105 -5.35 -16.03 7.63
CA ALA A 105 -6.79 -15.73 7.64
C ALA A 105 -7.27 -14.92 8.86
N GLU A 106 -6.46 -14.84 9.91
CA GLU A 106 -6.69 -14.04 11.11
C GLU A 106 -5.94 -12.69 11.05
N TYR A 107 -5.46 -12.29 9.86
CA TYR A 107 -4.67 -11.08 9.61
C TYR A 107 -3.39 -10.95 10.43
N GLN A 108 -2.86 -12.07 10.92
CA GLN A 108 -1.55 -12.10 11.55
C GLN A 108 -0.46 -12.17 10.47
N ILE A 109 0.63 -11.43 10.69
CA ILE A 109 1.77 -11.43 9.77
C ILE A 109 2.47 -12.78 9.79
N THR A 110 2.66 -13.37 8.61
CA THR A 110 3.40 -14.62 8.47
C THR A 110 4.91 -14.39 8.47
N GLY A 111 5.71 -15.47 8.56
CA GLY A 111 7.17 -15.36 8.39
C GLY A 111 7.58 -14.75 7.05
N ALA A 112 6.84 -15.04 5.96
CA ALA A 112 7.09 -14.44 4.65
C ALA A 112 6.76 -12.93 4.65
N GLY A 113 5.65 -12.54 5.29
CA GLY A 113 5.28 -11.13 5.44
C GLY A 113 6.32 -10.32 6.23
N LEU A 114 6.87 -10.89 7.32
CA LEU A 114 7.97 -10.29 8.08
C LEU A 114 9.27 -10.19 7.27
N TRP A 115 9.60 -11.21 6.48
CA TRP A 115 10.79 -11.22 5.64
C TRP A 115 10.75 -10.14 4.56
N ILE A 116 9.63 -10.03 3.83
CA ILE A 116 9.42 -8.98 2.81
C ILE A 116 9.46 -7.58 3.43
N ALA A 117 8.89 -7.43 4.62
CA ALA A 117 8.95 -6.16 5.34
C ALA A 117 10.34 -5.84 5.92
N GLY A 118 11.34 -6.73 5.76
CA GLY A 118 12.68 -6.58 6.33
C GLY A 118 12.71 -6.65 7.86
N LEU A 119 11.67 -7.20 8.49
CA LEU A 119 11.54 -7.36 9.94
C LEU A 119 12.04 -8.71 10.45
N ALA A 120 12.29 -9.67 9.57
CA ALA A 120 12.97 -10.92 9.92
C ALA A 120 14.45 -10.62 10.24
N ARG A 121 14.72 -10.00 11.40
CA ARG A 121 16.06 -10.05 11.99
C ARG A 121 16.25 -11.49 12.47
N GLU A 122 17.17 -12.15 11.78
CA GLU A 122 17.73 -13.49 12.01
C GLU A 122 17.43 -14.12 13.38
N GLY A 123 16.78 -15.30 13.36
CA GLY A 123 17.04 -16.46 14.24
C GLY A 123 16.78 -16.32 15.73
#